data_AF-A0A834J464-F1
#
_entry.id   AF-A0A834J464-F1
#
_cell.length_a   1.000
_cell.length_b   1.000
_cell.length_c   1.000
_cell.angle_alpha   90.00
_cell.angle_beta   90.00
_cell.angle_gamma   90.00
#
_symmetry.space_group_name_H-M   'P 1'
#
loop_
_entity.id
_entity.type
_entity.pdbx_description
1 polymer ?
#
loop_
_entity_poly.entity_id
_entity_poly.type
_entity_poly.pdbx_seq_one_letter_code
_entity_poly.pdbx_strand_id
1 'polypeptide(L)'
;MEKDSIEEVGIANVQRSFLWSSRLLRCMGVWPLKNYFPIFLFFFTYLSIHCSLTLAQLFSAPKTMENVISNVAENILLTMTLTKITITRINREALRKLFLEIKEYALTEKYETAEEKLTFLNYTKLPPFFIAMIGCSMSLEEVLYYSSRLMEGIESGILSYTDTCSCIHLQACNSCQTVLIFLIRLSATIRN
;
A
#
# COMPACT_ATOMS: atom_id res chain seq x y z
N MET A 1 -13.97 -2.03 -36.40
CA MET A 1 -14.59 -2.99 -35.46
C MET A 1 -13.59 -3.55 -34.45
N GLU A 2 -12.53 -4.26 -34.83
CA GLU A 2 -11.54 -4.76 -33.84
C GLU A 2 -10.61 -3.66 -33.28
N LYS A 3 -10.35 -2.61 -34.08
CA LYS A 3 -9.53 -1.47 -33.64
C LYS A 3 -10.25 -0.60 -32.61
N ASP A 4 -11.57 -0.48 -32.72
CA ASP A 4 -12.41 0.36 -31.86
C ASP A 4 -12.62 -0.30 -30.48
N SER A 5 -12.69 -1.63 -30.42
CA SER A 5 -12.83 -2.36 -29.15
C SER A 5 -11.55 -2.33 -28.30
N ILE A 6 -10.38 -2.36 -28.93
CA ILE A 6 -9.09 -2.29 -28.22
C ILE A 6 -8.90 -0.92 -27.58
N GLU A 7 -9.35 0.13 -28.25
CA GLU A 7 -9.30 1.50 -27.76
C GLU A 7 -10.23 1.73 -26.57
N GLU A 8 -11.49 1.28 -26.67
CA GLU A 8 -12.46 1.40 -25.58
C GLU A 8 -11.98 0.67 -24.31
N VAL A 9 -11.41 -0.53 -24.48
CA VAL A 9 -10.81 -1.31 -23.38
C VAL A 9 -9.60 -0.60 -22.78
N GLY A 10 -8.78 0.05 -23.60
CA GLY A 10 -7.63 0.82 -23.15
C GLY A 10 -8.02 1.98 -22.24
N ILE A 11 -8.98 2.80 -22.67
CA ILE A 11 -9.48 3.95 -21.92
C ILE A 11 -10.12 3.50 -20.59
N ALA A 12 -10.91 2.41 -20.62
CA ALA A 12 -11.49 1.83 -19.41
C ALA A 12 -10.42 1.37 -18.40
N ASN A 13 -9.30 0.82 -18.88
CA ASN A 13 -8.18 0.42 -18.02
C ASN A 13 -7.43 1.62 -17.42
N VAL A 14 -7.26 2.73 -18.15
CA VAL A 14 -6.73 4.00 -17.60
C VAL A 14 -7.60 4.44 -16.42
N GLN A 15 -8.91 4.51 -16.65
CA GLN A 15 -9.89 5.00 -15.66
C GLN A 15 -9.91 4.10 -14.42
N ARG A 16 -9.89 2.79 -14.61
CA ARG A 16 -9.86 1.80 -13.53
C ARG A 16 -8.59 1.94 -12.69
N SER A 17 -7.42 2.01 -13.34
CA SER A 17 -6.13 2.17 -12.65
C SER A 17 -6.06 3.47 -11.85
N PHE A 18 -6.56 4.56 -12.44
CA PHE A 18 -6.66 5.85 -11.76
C PHE A 18 -7.63 5.80 -10.57
N LEU A 19 -8.77 5.15 -10.71
CA LEU A 19 -9.75 4.99 -9.63
C LEU A 19 -9.18 4.20 -8.45
N TRP A 20 -8.49 3.09 -8.71
CA TRP A 20 -7.86 2.27 -7.67
C TRP A 20 -6.74 3.02 -6.96
N SER A 21 -5.86 3.68 -7.73
CA SER A 21 -4.78 4.50 -7.19
C SER A 21 -5.34 5.67 -6.36
N SER A 22 -6.43 6.28 -6.82
CA SER A 22 -7.16 7.33 -6.11
C SER A 22 -7.73 6.84 -4.80
N ARG A 23 -8.36 5.67 -4.78
CA ARG A 23 -8.92 5.09 -3.56
C ARG A 23 -7.83 4.80 -2.53
N LEU A 24 -6.74 4.15 -2.92
CA LEU A 24 -5.63 3.80 -2.02
C LEU A 24 -4.98 5.06 -1.42
N LEU A 25 -4.58 6.01 -2.26
CA LEU A 25 -3.94 7.24 -1.81
C LEU A 25 -4.90 8.15 -1.03
N ARG A 26 -6.21 8.08 -1.29
CA ARG A 26 -7.23 8.82 -0.52
C ARG A 26 -7.46 8.19 0.85
N CYS A 27 -7.44 6.86 0.96
CA CYS A 27 -7.47 6.16 2.25
C CYS A 27 -6.29 6.59 3.13
N MET A 28 -5.07 6.68 2.57
CA MET A 28 -3.89 7.17 3.29
C MET A 28 -3.88 8.70 3.47
N GLY A 29 -4.84 9.43 2.90
CA GLY A 29 -4.90 10.89 2.93
C GLY A 29 -3.80 11.58 2.11
N VAL A 30 -3.05 10.89 1.25
CA VAL A 30 -1.92 11.44 0.46
C VAL A 30 -2.36 11.90 -0.95
N TRP A 31 -3.62 11.68 -1.32
CA TRP A 31 -4.12 11.98 -2.67
C TRP A 31 -3.88 13.43 -3.11
N PRO A 32 -3.23 13.68 -4.28
CA PRO A 32 -2.82 15.02 -4.68
C PRO A 32 -3.99 15.94 -5.07
N LEU A 33 -5.06 15.40 -5.67
CA LEU A 33 -6.16 16.22 -6.20
C LEU A 33 -7.11 16.79 -5.14
N LYS A 34 -7.17 16.20 -3.94
CA LYS A 34 -8.02 16.71 -2.85
C LYS A 34 -7.31 16.59 -1.52
N ASN A 35 -7.19 17.71 -0.80
CA ASN A 35 -6.48 17.74 0.46
C ASN A 35 -7.35 17.14 1.57
N TYR A 36 -6.92 16.01 2.13
CA TYR A 36 -7.48 15.43 3.35
C TYR A 36 -6.46 15.57 4.47
N PHE A 37 -6.28 16.80 4.95
CA PHE A 37 -5.32 17.12 6.02
C PHE A 37 -5.54 16.28 7.30
N PRO A 38 -6.77 16.11 7.84
CA PRO A 38 -6.94 15.37 9.09
C PRO A 38 -6.62 13.87 8.95
N ILE A 39 -6.97 13.26 7.82
CA ILE A 39 -6.68 11.84 7.55
C ILE A 39 -5.17 11.63 7.44
N PHE A 40 -4.48 12.52 6.73
CA PHE A 40 -3.03 12.47 6.63
C PHE A 40 -2.34 12.66 7.97
N LEU A 41 -2.78 13.62 8.78
CA LEU A 41 -2.20 13.84 10.10
C LEU A 41 -2.36 12.61 10.98
N PHE A 42 -3.53 11.96 10.95
CA PHE A 42 -3.76 10.71 11.65
C PHE A 42 -2.78 9.61 11.23
N PHE A 43 -2.67 9.32 9.92
CA PHE A 43 -1.73 8.29 9.43
C PHE A 43 -0.27 8.64 9.67
N PHE A 44 0.11 9.91 9.52
CA PHE A 44 1.47 10.37 9.73
C PHE A 44 1.89 10.24 11.20
N THR A 45 1.06 10.74 12.12
CA THR A 45 1.31 10.60 13.56
C THR A 45 1.33 9.13 13.99
N TYR A 46 0.41 8.30 13.49
CA TYR A 46 0.43 6.86 13.72
C TYR A 46 1.76 6.22 13.31
N LEU A 47 2.24 6.48 12.08
CA LEU A 47 3.51 5.96 11.59
C LEU A 47 4.71 6.51 12.38
N SER A 48 4.67 7.78 12.80
CA SER A 48 5.73 8.37 13.63
C SER A 48 5.82 7.74 15.01
N ILE A 49 4.67 7.44 15.65
CA ILE A 49 4.63 6.72 16.93
C ILE A 49 5.21 5.32 16.76
N HIS A 50 4.80 4.60 15.70
CA HIS A 50 5.32 3.28 15.39
C HIS A 50 6.83 3.28 15.17
N CYS A 51 7.35 4.23 14.40
CA CYS A 51 8.78 4.39 14.15
C CYS A 51 9.56 4.69 15.45
N SER A 52 8.97 5.46 16.37
CA SER A 52 9.59 5.77 17.66
C SER A 52 9.63 4.54 18.57
N LEU A 53 8.57 3.71 18.53
CA LEU A 53 8.47 2.48 19.30
C LEU A 53 9.48 1.43 18.81
N THR A 54 9.59 1.22 17.50
CA THR A 54 10.57 0.28 16.91
C THR A 54 12.01 0.74 17.14
N LEU A 55 12.25 2.05 17.18
CA LEU A 55 13.55 2.60 17.55
C LEU A 55 13.86 2.34 19.03
N ALA A 56 12.90 2.52 19.94
CA ALA A 56 13.06 2.21 21.36
C ALA A 56 13.32 0.70 21.60
N GLN A 57 12.66 -0.16 20.84
CA GLN A 57 12.89 -1.60 20.85
C GLN A 57 14.32 -1.95 20.39
N LEU A 58 14.85 -1.26 19.36
CA LEU A 58 16.23 -1.47 18.92
C LEU A 58 17.25 -1.18 20.04
N PHE A 59 17.03 -0.14 20.85
CA PHE A 59 17.91 0.19 21.97
C PHE A 59 17.76 -0.74 23.19
N SER A 60 16.57 -1.34 23.36
CA SER A 60 16.21 -2.14 24.53
C SER A 60 16.34 -3.65 24.32
N ALA A 61 16.40 -4.11 23.05
CA ALA A 61 16.42 -5.52 22.69
C ALA A 61 17.74 -6.21 23.10
N PRO A 62 17.70 -7.52 23.42
CA PRO A 62 18.89 -8.31 23.67
C PRO A 62 19.81 -8.30 22.44
N LYS A 63 21.12 -8.14 22.66
CA LYS A 63 22.15 -7.94 21.63
C LYS A 63 22.51 -9.23 20.86
N THR A 64 21.52 -10.04 20.50
CA THR A 64 21.71 -11.13 19.54
C THR A 64 21.70 -10.56 18.12
N MET A 65 22.59 -11.06 17.26
CA MET A 65 22.77 -10.52 15.90
C MET A 65 21.46 -10.58 15.08
N GLU A 66 20.68 -11.64 15.22
CA GLU A 66 19.39 -11.84 14.54
C GLU A 66 18.36 -10.76 14.92
N ASN A 67 18.20 -10.48 16.22
CA ASN A 67 17.26 -9.47 16.69
C ASN A 67 17.68 -8.06 16.28
N VAL A 68 18.98 -7.76 16.28
CA VAL A 68 19.49 -6.46 15.82
C VAL A 68 19.20 -6.27 14.34
N ILE A 69 19.46 -7.28 13.50
CA ILE A 69 19.22 -7.20 12.05
C ILE A 69 17.72 -7.02 11.77
N SER A 70 16.84 -7.80 12.40
CA SER A 70 15.39 -7.68 12.21
C SER A 70 14.88 -6.29 12.59
N ASN A 71 15.26 -5.79 13.78
CA ASN A 71 14.83 -4.48 14.25
C ASN A 71 15.38 -3.33 13.40
N VAL A 72 16.60 -3.44 12.88
CA VAL A 72 17.16 -2.44 11.96
C VAL A 72 16.42 -2.45 10.62
N ALA A 73 16.13 -3.63 10.07
CA ALA A 73 15.39 -3.77 8.83
C ALA A 73 13.99 -3.14 8.93
N GLU A 74 13.25 -3.43 10.01
CA GLU A 74 11.94 -2.84 10.28
C GLU A 74 11.99 -1.31 10.39
N ASN A 75 13.00 -0.77 11.09
CA ASN A 75 13.19 0.68 11.20
C ASN A 75 13.50 1.34 9.85
N ILE A 76 14.30 0.70 8.99
CA ILE A 76 14.58 1.20 7.63
C ILE A 76 13.30 1.22 6.79
N LEU A 77 12.49 0.16 6.84
CA LEU A 77 11.22 0.07 6.11
C LEU A 77 10.22 1.16 6.55
N LEU A 78 10.08 1.39 7.85
CA LEU A 78 9.22 2.44 8.40
C LEU A 78 9.71 3.84 8.02
N THR A 79 11.02 4.09 8.14
CA THR A 79 11.63 5.37 7.76
C THR A 79 11.49 5.65 6.26
N MET A 80 11.69 4.63 5.43
CA MET A 80 11.50 4.73 3.98
C MET A 80 10.05 5.07 3.64
N THR A 81 9.10 4.46 4.34
CA THR A 81 7.66 4.72 4.14
C THR A 81 7.30 6.16 4.53
N LEU A 82 7.76 6.64 5.69
CA LEU A 82 7.59 8.04 6.13
C LEU A 82 8.21 9.03 5.14
N THR A 83 9.40 8.72 4.63
CA THR A 83 10.09 9.54 3.64
C THR A 83 9.29 9.63 2.34
N LYS A 84 8.82 8.50 1.80
CA LYS A 84 7.98 8.46 0.59
C LYS A 84 6.70 9.28 0.75
N ILE A 85 6.03 9.14 1.88
CA ILE A 85 4.81 9.91 2.21
C ILE A 85 5.12 11.42 2.24
N THR A 86 6.23 11.81 2.87
CA THR A 86 6.66 13.20 3.00
C THR A 86 7.03 13.82 1.66
N ILE A 87 7.83 13.12 0.84
CA ILE A 87 8.20 13.56 -0.51
C ILE A 87 6.95 13.73 -1.38
N THR A 88 6.00 12.80 -1.29
CA THR A 88 4.73 12.88 -2.05
C THR A 88 3.91 14.10 -1.64
N ARG A 89 3.95 14.48 -0.36
CA ARG A 89 3.27 15.68 0.15
C ARG A 89 3.94 16.97 -0.27
N ILE A 90 5.27 17.04 -0.23
CA ILE A 90 6.03 18.22 -0.68
C ILE A 90 5.83 18.44 -2.17
N ASN A 91 5.94 17.37 -2.97
CA ASN A 91 5.80 17.43 -4.42
C ASN A 91 4.35 17.30 -4.90
N ARG A 92 3.37 17.56 -4.02
CA ARG A 92 1.95 17.36 -4.31
C ARG A 92 1.48 18.15 -5.54
N GLU A 93 1.94 19.39 -5.70
CA GLU A 93 1.54 20.22 -6.85
C GLU A 93 2.12 19.70 -8.16
N ALA A 94 3.37 19.24 -8.17
CA ALA A 94 3.98 18.62 -9.34
C ALA A 94 3.24 17.33 -9.71
N LEU A 95 2.95 16.48 -8.72
CA LEU A 95 2.19 15.25 -8.91
C LEU A 95 0.77 15.53 -9.41
N ARG A 96 0.12 16.58 -8.91
CA ARG A 96 -1.21 17.02 -9.36
C ARG A 96 -1.21 17.41 -10.83
N LYS A 97 -0.20 18.19 -11.27
CA LYS A 97 -0.06 18.59 -12.67
C LYS A 97 0.11 17.37 -13.58
N LEU A 98 1.03 16.47 -13.23
CA LEU A 98 1.26 15.22 -13.98
C LEU A 98 -0.02 14.38 -14.09
N PHE A 99 -0.79 14.25 -13.00
CA PHE A 99 -2.04 13.49 -13.04
C PHE A 99 -3.12 14.14 -13.91
N LEU A 100 -3.22 15.47 -13.91
CA LEU A 100 -4.18 16.18 -14.76
C LEU A 100 -3.80 16.07 -16.23
N GLU A 101 -2.51 16.21 -16.53
CA GLU A 101 -1.95 16.08 -17.87
C GLU A 101 -2.20 14.68 -18.44
N ILE A 102 -1.87 13.61 -17.71
CA ILE A 102 -2.14 12.22 -18.12
C ILE A 102 -3.65 12.00 -18.36
N LYS A 103 -4.50 12.57 -17.50
CA LYS A 103 -5.94 12.46 -17.65
C LYS A 103 -6.44 13.20 -18.89
N GLU A 104 -5.89 14.37 -19.19
CA GLU A 104 -6.23 15.15 -20.38
C GLU A 104 -5.79 14.43 -21.66
N TYR A 105 -4.56 13.91 -21.70
CA TYR A 105 -4.06 13.12 -22.82
C TYR A 105 -4.91 11.87 -23.08
N ALA A 106 -5.36 11.19 -22.02
CA ALA A 106 -6.22 10.01 -22.15
C ALA A 106 -7.65 10.33 -22.64
N LEU A 107 -8.15 11.55 -22.43
CA LEU A 107 -9.51 11.96 -22.81
C LEU A 107 -9.59 12.65 -24.17
N THR A 108 -8.51 13.30 -24.61
CA THR A 108 -8.52 14.12 -25.84
C THR A 108 -8.01 13.38 -27.08
N GLU A 109 -7.58 12.12 -26.94
CA GLU A 109 -6.99 11.32 -28.03
C GLU A 109 -5.97 12.10 -28.89
N LYS A 110 -5.22 13.03 -28.27
CA LYS A 110 -4.18 13.85 -28.92
C LYS A 110 -2.93 13.01 -29.20
N TYR A 111 -3.09 11.95 -29.99
CA TYR A 111 -1.98 11.14 -30.48
C TYR A 111 -1.57 11.67 -31.84
N GLU A 112 -0.29 12.00 -32.02
CA GLU A 112 0.22 12.49 -33.30
C GLU A 112 0.36 11.34 -34.31
N THR A 113 0.58 10.11 -33.81
CA THR A 113 0.79 8.92 -34.65
C THR A 113 0.04 7.68 -34.15
N ALA A 114 -0.27 6.77 -35.06
CA ALA A 114 -0.88 5.49 -34.72
C ALA A 114 0.05 4.58 -33.87
N GLU A 115 1.38 4.74 -34.01
CA GLU A 115 2.37 4.03 -33.20
C GLU A 115 2.42 4.53 -31.75
N GLU A 116 2.32 5.85 -31.55
CA GLU A 116 2.23 6.45 -30.21
C GLU A 116 0.99 5.97 -29.45
N LYS A 117 -0.17 5.94 -30.13
CA LYS A 117 -1.42 5.42 -29.58
C LYS A 117 -1.30 3.96 -29.16
N LEU A 118 -0.70 3.11 -30.00
CA LEU A 118 -0.52 1.69 -29.70
C LEU A 118 0.44 1.47 -28.52
N THR A 119 1.52 2.26 -28.47
CA THR A 119 2.49 2.24 -27.36
C THR A 119 1.84 2.67 -26.05
N PHE A 120 1.04 3.73 -26.06
CA PHE A 120 0.27 4.19 -24.90
C PHE A 120 -0.73 3.14 -24.42
N LEU A 121 -1.53 2.56 -25.32
CA LEU A 121 -2.48 1.49 -25.00
C LEU A 121 -1.79 0.28 -24.38
N ASN A 122 -0.59 -0.08 -24.87
CA ASN A 122 0.17 -1.19 -24.32
C ASN A 122 0.70 -0.86 -22.91
N TYR A 123 1.24 0.34 -22.71
CA TYR A 123 1.71 0.80 -21.40
C TYR A 123 0.58 0.83 -20.37
N THR A 124 -0.63 1.19 -20.79
CA THR A 124 -1.79 1.28 -19.88
C THR A 124 -2.31 -0.07 -19.40
N LYS A 125 -1.89 -1.19 -19.99
CA LYS A 125 -2.25 -2.54 -19.50
C LYS A 125 -1.46 -2.96 -18.26
N LEU A 126 -0.31 -2.34 -18.00
CA LEU A 126 0.61 -2.73 -16.91
C LEU A 126 0.16 -2.26 -15.50
N PRO A 127 -0.29 -1.01 -15.28
CA PRO A 127 -0.65 -0.51 -13.95
C PRO A 127 -1.62 -1.38 -13.14
N PRO A 128 -2.72 -1.92 -13.69
CA PRO A 128 -3.65 -2.72 -12.88
C PRO A 128 -3.02 -4.02 -12.39
N PHE A 129 -2.11 -4.62 -13.17
CA PHE A 129 -1.34 -5.79 -12.75
C PHE A 129 -0.39 -5.45 -11.59
N PHE A 130 0.36 -4.34 -11.69
CA PHE A 130 1.25 -3.89 -10.61
C PHE A 130 0.49 -3.59 -9.31
N ILE A 131 -0.65 -2.90 -9.40
CA ILE A 131 -1.48 -2.60 -8.23
C ILE A 131 -1.97 -3.89 -7.57
N ALA A 132 -2.41 -4.88 -8.37
CA ALA A 132 -2.84 -6.17 -7.86
C ALA A 132 -1.69 -6.93 -7.19
N MET A 133 -0.51 -6.98 -7.82
CA MET A 133 0.67 -7.66 -7.27
C MET A 133 1.13 -7.06 -5.94
N ILE A 134 1.18 -5.72 -5.84
CA ILE A 134 1.53 -5.03 -4.60
C ILE A 134 0.49 -5.32 -3.50
N GLY A 135 -0.80 -5.28 -3.85
CA GLY A 135 -1.87 -5.63 -2.92
C GLY A 135 -1.75 -7.06 -2.40
N CYS A 136 -1.51 -8.02 -3.29
CA CYS A 136 -1.31 -9.42 -2.94
C CYS A 136 -0.07 -9.63 -2.06
N SER A 137 1.06 -9.00 -2.40
CA SER A 137 2.29 -9.15 -1.60
C SER A 137 2.13 -8.60 -0.19
N MET A 138 1.48 -7.45 -0.03
CA MET A 138 1.19 -6.88 1.30
C MET A 138 0.28 -7.80 2.13
N SER A 139 -0.77 -8.36 1.52
CA SER A 139 -1.65 -9.30 2.21
C SER A 139 -0.97 -10.62 2.58
N LEU A 140 -0.07 -11.12 1.72
CA LEU A 140 0.67 -12.34 1.97
C LEU A 140 1.67 -12.17 3.11
N GLU A 141 2.35 -11.02 3.16
CA GLU A 141 3.28 -10.67 4.24
C GLU A 141 2.58 -10.68 5.61
N GLU A 142 1.39 -10.07 5.70
CA GLU A 142 0.59 -10.09 6.93
C GLU A 142 0.18 -11.52 7.33
N VAL A 143 -0.33 -12.31 6.37
CA VAL A 143 -0.74 -13.70 6.64
C VAL A 143 0.45 -14.55 7.11
N LEU A 144 1.60 -14.40 6.45
CA LEU A 144 2.83 -15.11 6.83
C LEU A 144 3.27 -14.72 8.24
N TYR A 145 3.29 -13.43 8.56
CA TYR A 145 3.65 -12.92 9.88
C TYR A 145 2.75 -13.47 10.99
N TYR A 146 1.43 -13.51 10.78
CA TYR A 146 0.52 -14.09 11.77
C TYR A 146 0.65 -15.61 11.86
N SER A 147 0.85 -16.30 10.73
CA SER A 147 1.00 -17.75 10.72
C SER A 147 2.28 -18.21 11.42
N SER A 148 3.41 -17.52 11.21
CA SER A 148 4.67 -17.83 11.91
C SER A 148 4.52 -17.59 13.41
N ARG A 149 3.88 -16.49 13.80
CA ARG A 149 3.64 -16.18 15.21
C ARG A 149 2.72 -17.19 15.89
N LEU A 150 1.71 -17.70 15.18
CA LEU A 150 0.83 -18.75 15.67
C LEU A 150 1.60 -20.06 15.89
N MET A 151 2.47 -20.43 14.94
CA MET A 151 3.31 -21.65 15.04
C MET A 151 4.27 -21.58 16.22
N GLU A 152 4.95 -20.44 16.42
CA GLU A 152 5.81 -20.19 17.60
C GLU A 152 5.01 -20.28 18.92
N GLY A 153 3.79 -19.75 18.92
CA GLY A 153 2.88 -19.81 20.07
C GLY A 153 2.41 -21.23 20.40
N ILE A 154 2.23 -22.09 19.40
CA ILE A 154 1.85 -23.49 19.61
C ILE A 154 3.04 -24.30 20.13
N GLU A 155 4.25 -24.07 19.59
CA GLU A 155 5.47 -24.76 20.02
C GLU A 155 5.86 -24.39 21.46
N SER A 156 5.76 -23.10 21.80
CA SER A 156 5.92 -22.61 23.18
C SER A 156 4.75 -23.01 24.10
N GLY A 157 3.54 -23.18 23.58
CA GLY A 157 2.38 -23.68 24.32
C GLY A 157 2.50 -25.15 24.77
N ILE A 158 3.41 -25.93 24.17
CA ILE A 158 3.75 -27.30 24.61
C ILE A 158 4.83 -27.27 25.72
N LEU A 159 5.55 -26.16 25.89
CA LEU A 159 6.63 -25.96 26.87
C LEU A 159 6.37 -24.69 27.69
N SER A 160 5.58 -24.84 28.75
CA SER A 160 5.33 -23.87 29.83
C SER A 160 4.02 -23.09 29.75
N TYR A 161 3.01 -23.67 30.39
CA TYR A 161 2.00 -22.96 31.15
C TYR A 161 2.71 -22.23 32.32
N THR A 162 3.28 -21.05 32.10
CA THR A 162 3.52 -20.01 33.13
C THR A 162 3.97 -18.70 32.49
N ASP A 163 3.27 -17.62 32.84
CA ASP A 163 3.68 -16.20 32.84
C ASP A 163 4.21 -15.62 31.51
N THR A 164 3.48 -14.76 30.78
CA THR A 164 3.20 -13.38 31.21
C THR A 164 2.25 -12.70 30.21
N CYS A 165 1.29 -11.98 30.76
CA CYS A 165 0.41 -11.04 30.07
C CYS A 165 1.21 -9.79 29.63
N SER A 166 1.12 -9.36 28.36
CA SER A 166 1.48 -7.99 27.94
C SER A 166 0.87 -7.59 26.58
N CYS A 167 -0.24 -6.85 26.66
CA CYS A 167 -0.62 -5.65 25.89
C CYS A 167 -0.61 -5.61 24.33
N ILE A 168 -0.21 -6.64 23.58
CA ILE A 168 -0.19 -6.58 22.10
C ILE A 168 -1.56 -6.93 21.48
N HIS A 169 -2.46 -7.54 22.25
CA HIS A 169 -3.75 -8.03 21.76
C HIS A 169 -4.75 -6.95 21.29
N LEU A 170 -4.57 -5.67 21.64
CA LEU A 170 -5.53 -4.61 21.29
C LEU A 170 -5.21 -3.86 19.98
N GLN A 171 -3.98 -3.95 19.47
CA GLN A 171 -3.58 -3.24 18.24
C GLN A 171 -3.94 -4.03 16.96
N ALA A 172 -3.98 -5.37 17.04
CA ALA A 172 -4.17 -6.25 15.89
C ALA A 172 -5.64 -6.37 15.40
N CYS A 173 -6.62 -6.10 16.27
CA CYS A 173 -8.04 -6.31 15.94
C CYS A 173 -8.60 -5.26 14.96
N ASN A 174 -8.16 -3.99 15.06
CA ASN A 174 -8.67 -2.90 14.22
C ASN A 174 -8.01 -2.82 12.83
N SER A 175 -6.72 -3.15 12.73
CA SER A 175 -6.01 -3.20 11.44
C SER A 175 -6.48 -4.41 10.61
N CYS A 176 -6.70 -5.56 11.26
CA CYS A 176 -7.18 -6.77 10.60
C CYS A 176 -8.63 -6.61 10.09
N GLN A 177 -9.53 -5.97 10.83
CA GLN A 177 -10.88 -5.70 10.31
C GLN A 177 -10.87 -4.76 9.10
N THR A 178 -10.01 -3.73 9.09
CA THR A 178 -10.00 -2.76 7.99
C THR A 178 -9.41 -3.36 6.71
N VAL A 179 -8.32 -4.12 6.82
CA VAL A 179 -7.66 -4.78 5.68
C VAL A 179 -8.48 -5.97 5.18
N LEU A 180 -9.06 -6.79 6.07
CA LEU A 180 -9.92 -7.91 5.69
C LEU A 180 -11.22 -7.43 5.03
N ILE A 181 -11.85 -6.35 5.51
CA ILE A 181 -13.01 -5.73 4.83
C ILE A 181 -12.59 -5.16 3.47
N PHE A 182 -11.40 -4.58 3.35
CA PHE A 182 -10.87 -4.08 2.08
C PHE A 182 -10.62 -5.21 1.09
N LEU A 183 -10.02 -6.32 1.54
CA LEU A 183 -9.68 -7.50 0.73
C LEU A 183 -10.91 -8.34 0.36
N ILE A 184 -11.89 -8.49 1.25
CA ILE A 184 -13.18 -9.14 0.93
C ILE A 184 -13.95 -8.31 -0.10
N ARG A 185 -13.91 -6.97 -0.01
CA ARG A 185 -14.46 -6.10 -1.06
C ARG A 185 -13.62 -6.12 -2.35
N LEU A 186 -12.30 -6.29 -2.26
CA LEU A 186 -11.40 -6.41 -3.41
C LEU A 186 -11.67 -7.68 -4.21
N SER A 187 -11.78 -8.81 -3.52
CA SER A 187 -11.97 -10.13 -4.12
C SER A 187 -13.39 -10.36 -4.63
N ALA A 188 -14.41 -9.76 -4.01
CA ALA A 188 -15.78 -9.78 -4.53
C ALA A 188 -15.96 -8.91 -5.80
N THR A 189 -15.14 -7.86 -5.98
CA THR A 189 -15.26 -6.94 -7.12
C THR A 189 -14.35 -7.32 -8.30
N ILE A 190 -13.32 -8.13 -8.09
CA ILE A 190 -12.47 -8.66 -9.18
C ILE A 190 -13.17 -9.82 -9.93
N ARG A 191 -14.18 -10.45 -9.30
CA ARG A 191 -14.92 -11.59 -9.87
C ARG A 191 -16.19 -11.19 -10.66
N ASN A 192 -16.57 -9.92 -10.66
CA ASN A 192 -17.78 -9.40 -11.34
C ASN A 192 -17.41 -8.26 -12.28
#